data_AF-Q7U7M5-F1
#
_entry.id   AF-Q7U7M5-F1
#
_cell.length_a   1.000
_cell.length_b   1.000
_cell.length_c   1.000
_cell.angle_alpha   90.00
_cell.angle_beta   90.00
_cell.angle_gamma   90.00
#
_symmetry.space_group_name_H-M   'P 1'
#
loop_
_entity.id
_entity.type
_entity.pdbx_description
1 polymer ?
#
loop_
_entity_poly.entity_id
_entity_poly.type
_entity_poly.pdbx_seq_one_letter_code
_entity_poly.pdbx_strand_id
1 'polypeptide(L)'
;MTATIGVQTLTLVIFALQIKPGVNVVKLLPAGGEGKGKNGNYIVCNKEGNMNMLIRNESMDMNINDEKVDVIIKSLGTDETPQYIIIGVRPEGYLCFEKLRSKAEFNKLEYGYEPIESELKVKFPESPK
;
A
#
# COMPACT_ATOMS: atom_id res chain seq x y z
N MET A 1 -8.04 35.80 -3.44
CA MET A 1 -6.82 34.97 -3.52
C MET A 1 -7.26 33.55 -3.84
N THR A 2 -7.01 33.08 -5.06
CA THR A 2 -7.27 31.69 -5.48
C THR A 2 -6.13 30.83 -4.97
N ALA A 3 -6.41 29.95 -4.01
CA ALA A 3 -5.50 28.88 -3.65
C ALA A 3 -5.99 27.62 -4.37
N THR A 4 -5.34 27.30 -5.48
CA THR A 4 -5.55 26.04 -6.20
C THR A 4 -5.11 24.90 -5.26
N ILE A 5 -6.07 24.21 -4.64
CA ILE A 5 -5.82 22.93 -3.98
C ILE A 5 -5.65 21.90 -5.09
N GLY A 6 -4.46 21.88 -5.68
CA GLY A 6 -4.04 20.87 -6.64
C GLY A 6 -3.76 19.57 -5.89
N VAL A 7 -4.82 18.86 -5.48
CA VAL A 7 -4.71 17.45 -5.14
C VAL A 7 -4.35 16.74 -6.45
N GLN A 8 -3.07 16.48 -6.65
CA GLN A 8 -2.61 15.63 -7.74
C GLN A 8 -2.91 14.19 -7.33
N THR A 9 -4.12 13.72 -7.64
CA THR A 9 -4.48 12.30 -7.50
C THR A 9 -3.61 11.49 -8.45
N LEU A 10 -2.56 10.88 -7.92
CA LEU A 10 -1.73 9.94 -8.67
C LEU A 10 -2.61 8.74 -9.05
N THR A 11 -3.00 8.64 -10.31
CA THR A 11 -3.77 7.50 -10.84
C THR A 11 -2.89 6.24 -10.79
N LEU A 12 -3.29 5.24 -9.99
CA LEU A 12 -2.67 3.92 -10.04
C LEU A 12 -3.31 3.05 -11.13
N VAL A 13 -2.52 2.18 -11.75
CA VAL A 13 -2.88 1.19 -12.76
C VAL A 13 -2.14 -0.08 -12.33
N ILE A 14 -2.90 -1.07 -11.88
CA ILE A 14 -2.35 -2.36 -11.45
C ILE A 14 -2.42 -3.33 -12.62
N PHE A 15 -1.29 -3.93 -12.97
CA PHE A 15 -1.21 -5.01 -13.92
C PHE A 15 -1.49 -6.34 -13.20
N ALA A 16 -2.70 -6.87 -13.34
CA ALA A 16 -3.00 -8.25 -13.00
C ALA A 16 -2.34 -9.18 -14.05
N LEU A 17 -1.28 -9.91 -13.66
CA LEU A 17 -0.66 -10.94 -14.51
C LEU A 17 -1.46 -12.25 -14.40
N GLN A 18 -1.89 -12.78 -15.55
CA GLN A 18 -2.77 -13.95 -15.69
C GLN A 18 -2.25 -15.22 -15.00
N ILE A 19 -2.97 -15.61 -13.94
CA ILE A 19 -3.73 -16.86 -13.73
C ILE A 19 -3.26 -18.08 -14.55
N LYS A 20 -2.42 -18.93 -13.94
CA LYS A 20 -2.43 -20.36 -14.24
C LYS A 20 -3.77 -20.95 -13.74
N PRO A 21 -4.36 -21.96 -14.39
CA PRO A 21 -5.53 -22.66 -13.85
C PRO A 21 -5.24 -23.12 -12.42
N GLY A 22 -6.01 -22.63 -11.44
CA GLY A 22 -5.86 -22.96 -10.03
C GLY A 22 -4.89 -22.07 -9.22
N VAL A 23 -4.29 -21.02 -9.80
CA VAL A 23 -3.44 -20.07 -9.07
C VAL A 23 -3.86 -18.64 -9.36
N ASN A 24 -4.71 -18.11 -8.49
CA ASN A 24 -5.15 -16.73 -8.47
C ASN A 24 -4.15 -15.87 -7.67
N VAL A 25 -3.10 -15.36 -8.32
CA VAL A 25 -2.09 -14.49 -7.67
C VAL A 25 -2.08 -13.11 -8.30
N VAL A 26 -2.19 -12.06 -7.49
CA VAL A 26 -2.07 -10.65 -7.90
C VAL A 26 -0.75 -10.08 -7.40
N LYS A 27 -0.06 -9.34 -8.27
CA LYS A 27 1.13 -8.57 -7.91
C LYS A 27 0.78 -7.09 -7.85
N LEU A 28 1.05 -6.46 -6.72
CA LEU A 28 0.87 -5.01 -6.56
C LEU A 28 2.09 -4.31 -7.17
N LEU A 29 1.85 -3.42 -8.14
CA LEU A 29 2.88 -2.64 -8.80
C LEU A 29 2.41 -1.19 -8.93
N PRO A 30 3.31 -0.19 -8.77
CA PRO A 30 2.98 1.19 -9.06
C PRO A 30 2.72 1.39 -10.55
N ALA A 31 1.75 2.25 -10.87
CA ALA A 31 1.45 2.63 -12.25
C ALA A 31 2.60 3.42 -12.87
N GLY A 32 2.99 3.06 -14.09
CA GLY A 32 3.97 3.81 -14.86
C GLY A 32 5.42 3.34 -14.69
N GLY A 33 5.67 2.15 -14.13
CA GLY A 33 6.98 1.48 -14.16
C GLY A 33 8.06 2.07 -13.26
N GLU A 34 7.91 3.33 -12.86
CA GLU A 34 8.78 4.03 -11.95
C GLU A 34 7.88 4.60 -10.85
N GLY A 35 8.03 4.11 -9.61
CA GLY A 35 7.65 4.94 -8.47
C GLY A 35 8.51 6.18 -8.59
N LYS A 36 7.98 7.25 -9.22
CA LYS A 36 8.62 8.47 -9.72
C LYS A 36 9.74 9.05 -8.82
N GLY A 37 10.89 8.37 -8.71
CA GLY A 37 11.91 8.61 -7.68
C GLY A 37 11.50 8.28 -6.23
N LYS A 38 10.44 7.49 -6.01
CA LYS A 38 9.88 7.14 -4.70
C LYS A 38 9.98 5.65 -4.40
N ASN A 39 10.31 5.33 -3.15
CA ASN A 39 10.31 3.95 -2.68
C ASN A 39 8.88 3.49 -2.38
N GLY A 40 8.44 2.45 -3.08
CA GLY A 40 7.12 1.85 -2.91
C GLY A 40 7.09 0.91 -1.70
N ASN A 41 6.14 1.13 -0.82
CA ASN A 41 5.83 0.28 0.32
C ASN A 41 4.46 -0.36 0.07
N TYR A 42 4.29 -1.63 0.38
CA TYR A 42 3.09 -2.39 0.03
C TYR A 42 2.43 -2.91 1.29
N ILE A 43 1.11 -2.76 1.38
CA ILE A 43 0.34 -3.21 2.54
C ILE A 43 -0.91 -3.91 2.01
N VAL A 44 -1.25 -5.07 2.55
CA VAL A 44 -2.52 -5.75 2.29
C VAL A 44 -3.32 -5.78 3.57
N CYS A 45 -4.44 -5.07 3.58
CA CYS A 45 -5.41 -5.10 4.67
C CYS A 45 -6.30 -6.35 4.54
N ASN A 46 -6.20 -7.22 5.53
CA ASN A 46 -6.98 -8.44 5.68
C ASN A 46 -8.03 -8.29 6.79
N LYS A 47 -8.77 -9.37 7.06
CA LYS A 47 -9.76 -9.45 8.14
C LYS A 47 -9.17 -9.09 9.51
N GLU A 48 -10.04 -8.56 10.38
CA GLU A 48 -9.74 -8.30 11.80
C GLU A 48 -8.58 -7.32 12.03
N GLY A 49 -8.29 -6.48 11.03
CA GLY A 49 -7.22 -5.50 11.14
C GLY A 49 -5.83 -6.05 10.84
N ASN A 50 -5.70 -7.32 10.45
CA ASN A 50 -4.42 -7.92 10.14
C ASN A 50 -3.87 -7.39 8.82
N MET A 51 -2.56 -7.18 8.76
CA MET A 51 -1.86 -6.62 7.62
C MET A 51 -0.65 -7.47 7.28
N ASN A 52 -0.51 -7.80 5.99
CA ASN A 52 0.78 -8.20 5.44
C ASN A 52 1.44 -6.95 4.85
N MET A 53 2.72 -6.73 5.10
CA MET A 53 3.41 -5.50 4.70
C MET A 53 4.76 -5.83 4.06
N LEU A 54 5.15 -5.07 3.04
CA LEU A 54 6.51 -4.95 2.53
C LEU A 54 6.92 -3.48 2.66
N ILE A 55 7.66 -3.17 3.71
CA ILE A 55 8.10 -1.80 4.04
C ILE A 55 9.62 -1.75 3.89
N ARG A 56 10.16 -0.80 3.12
CA ARG A 56 11.61 -0.68 2.87
C ARG A 56 12.27 -2.03 2.51
N ASN A 57 11.60 -2.83 1.67
CA ASN A 57 12.01 -4.18 1.26
C ASN A 57 12.02 -5.27 2.36
N GLU A 58 11.46 -4.98 3.54
CA GLU A 58 11.29 -5.96 4.62
C GLU A 58 9.84 -6.41 4.73
N SER A 59 9.62 -7.73 4.69
CA SER A 59 8.29 -8.31 4.87
C SER A 59 7.96 -8.45 6.35
N MET A 60 6.77 -8.02 6.75
CA MET A 60 6.30 -8.10 8.13
C MET A 60 4.78 -8.25 8.20
N ASP A 61 4.31 -8.89 9.26
CA ASP A 61 2.89 -9.03 9.58
C ASP A 61 2.57 -8.25 10.85
N MET A 62 1.52 -7.43 10.81
CA MET A 62 1.12 -6.57 11.93
C MET A 62 -0.40 -6.47 12.01
N ASN A 63 -0.91 -5.99 13.14
CA ASN A 63 -2.29 -5.54 13.25
C ASN A 63 -2.36 -4.01 13.18
N ILE A 64 -3.39 -3.45 12.53
CA ILE A 64 -3.60 -2.00 12.40
C ILE A 64 -3.73 -1.27 13.74
N ASN A 65 -4.04 -2.01 14.82
CA ASN A 65 -4.14 -1.48 16.17
C ASN A 65 -2.81 -1.55 16.94
N ASP A 66 -1.76 -2.13 16.38
CA ASP A 66 -0.43 -2.13 17.00
C ASP A 66 0.16 -0.72 16.97
N GLU A 67 0.62 -0.22 18.12
CA GLU A 67 1.27 1.09 18.23
C GLU A 67 2.52 1.23 17.33
N LYS A 68 3.17 0.10 17.02
CA LYS A 68 4.32 0.07 16.12
C LYS A 68 3.97 0.51 14.69
N VAL A 69 2.73 0.32 14.24
CA VAL A 69 2.28 0.77 12.92
C VAL A 69 2.38 2.28 12.83
N ASP A 70 1.99 3.01 13.87
CA ASP A 70 2.10 4.48 13.89
C ASP A 70 3.54 4.95 13.77
N VAL A 71 4.46 4.27 14.46
CA VAL A 71 5.90 4.57 14.37
C VAL A 71 6.42 4.33 12.96
N ILE A 72 6.03 3.20 12.33
CA ILE A 72 6.45 2.85 10.96
C ILE A 72 5.93 3.89 9.97
N ILE A 73 4.62 4.14 9.95
CA ILE A 73 3.98 5.08 9.02
C ILE A 73 4.55 6.49 9.22
N LYS A 74 4.74 6.94 10.47
CA LYS A 74 5.38 8.22 10.75
C LYS A 74 6.81 8.28 10.19
N SER A 75 7.59 7.21 10.37
CA SER A 75 8.97 7.17 9.89
C SER A 75 9.06 7.26 8.37
N LEU A 76 8.12 6.65 7.63
CA LEU A 76 8.05 6.76 6.17
C LEU A 76 7.79 8.20 5.72
N GLY A 77 6.97 8.95 6.47
CA GLY A 77 6.69 10.35 6.18
C GLY A 77 7.85 11.31 6.44
N THR A 78 8.88 10.85 7.17
CA THR A 78 10.07 11.63 7.52
C THR A 78 11.34 11.20 6.80
N ASP A 79 11.27 10.18 5.94
CA ASP A 79 12.43 9.69 5.19
C ASP A 79 12.93 10.76 4.19
N GLU A 80 14.26 10.84 4.02
CA GLU A 80 14.90 11.77 3.08
C GLU A 80 14.47 11.50 1.63
N THR A 81 14.30 10.21 1.29
CA THR A 81 13.73 9.80 0.01
C THR A 81 12.22 9.75 0.12
N PRO A 82 11.46 10.42 -0.77
CA PRO A 82 10.01 10.39 -0.72
C PRO A 82 9.48 8.95 -0.80
N GLN A 83 8.64 8.59 0.18
CA GLN A 83 8.02 7.27 0.26
C GLN A 83 6.60 7.29 -0.34
N TYR A 84 6.15 6.13 -0.78
CA TYR A 84 4.79 5.93 -1.29
C TYR A 84 4.21 4.62 -0.76
N ILE A 85 2.90 4.57 -0.51
CA ILE A 85 2.21 3.37 0.00
C ILE A 85 1.18 2.84 -1.01
N ILE A 86 1.24 1.56 -1.32
CA ILE A 86 0.23 0.82 -2.10
C ILE A 86 -0.55 -0.08 -1.15
N ILE A 87 -1.86 0.11 -1.09
CA ILE A 87 -2.75 -0.61 -0.17
C ILE A 87 -3.67 -1.55 -0.96
N GLY A 88 -3.45 -2.85 -0.82
CA GLY A 88 -4.43 -3.86 -1.19
C GLY A 88 -5.52 -3.98 -0.14
N VAL A 89 -6.79 -3.85 -0.53
CA VAL A 89 -7.93 -3.85 0.40
C VAL A 89 -8.82 -5.04 0.10
N ARG A 90 -8.84 -6.05 0.96
CA ARG A 90 -9.87 -7.10 0.89
C ARG A 90 -11.22 -6.55 1.34
N PRO A 91 -12.37 -7.08 0.85
CA PRO A 91 -13.69 -6.68 1.31
C PRO A 91 -13.81 -6.68 2.84
N GLU A 92 -13.30 -7.72 3.49
CA GLU A 92 -13.28 -7.89 4.94
C GLU A 92 -12.22 -7.04 5.67
N GLY A 93 -11.33 -6.39 4.93
CA GLY A 93 -10.24 -5.54 5.43
C GLY A 93 -10.53 -4.03 5.36
N TYR A 94 -11.75 -3.61 5.02
CA TYR A 94 -12.07 -2.18 4.85
C TYR A 94 -11.78 -1.32 6.10
N LEU A 95 -12.07 -1.84 7.30
CA LEU A 95 -11.78 -1.12 8.55
C LEU A 95 -10.28 -0.91 8.79
N CYS A 96 -9.44 -1.84 8.33
CA CYS A 96 -7.99 -1.67 8.33
C CYS A 96 -7.57 -0.56 7.38
N PHE A 97 -8.14 -0.56 6.17
CA PHE A 97 -7.85 0.42 5.14
C PHE A 97 -8.18 1.84 5.61
N GLU A 98 -9.36 2.09 6.17
CA GLU A 98 -9.76 3.43 6.62
C GLU A 98 -8.82 3.98 7.70
N LYS A 99 -8.42 3.15 8.66
CA LYS A 99 -7.45 3.53 9.69
C LYS A 99 -6.08 3.81 9.10
N LEU A 100 -5.60 2.95 8.20
CA LEU A 100 -4.30 3.09 7.56
C LEU A 100 -4.25 4.35 6.66
N ARG A 101 -5.31 4.59 5.89
CA ARG A 101 -5.52 5.79 5.10
C ARG A 101 -5.44 7.04 5.96
N SER A 102 -6.17 7.08 7.07
CA SER A 102 -6.17 8.21 7.99
C SER A 102 -4.76 8.48 8.54
N LYS A 103 -4.02 7.43 8.93
CA LYS A 103 -2.62 7.54 9.38
C LYS A 103 -1.70 8.05 8.27
N ALA A 104 -1.86 7.59 7.02
CA ALA A 104 -1.07 8.04 5.88
C ALA A 104 -1.32 9.52 5.55
N GLU A 105 -2.59 9.93 5.48
CA GLU A 105 -3.00 11.32 5.23
C GLU A 105 -2.46 12.27 6.31
N PHE A 106 -2.56 11.87 7.59
CA PHE A 106 -2.04 12.65 8.72
C PHE A 106 -0.52 12.90 8.60
N ASN A 107 0.22 11.89 8.14
CA ASN A 107 1.66 11.98 7.93
C ASN A 107 2.05 12.53 6.53
N LYS A 108 1.09 13.05 5.76
CA LYS A 108 1.27 13.60 4.40
C LYS A 108 1.93 12.61 3.44
N LEU A 109 1.71 11.32 3.66
CA LEU A 109 2.20 10.26 2.78
C LEU A 109 1.26 10.12 1.59
N GLU A 110 1.85 10.05 0.40
CA GLU A 110 1.10 9.65 -0.78
C GLU A 110 0.80 8.16 -0.70
N TYR A 111 -0.44 7.82 -1.05
CA TYR A 111 -0.90 6.44 -1.08
C TYR A 111 -1.85 6.22 -2.25
N GLY A 112 -2.05 4.95 -2.57
CA GLY A 112 -3.06 4.50 -3.52
C GLY A 112 -3.54 3.14 -3.08
N TYR A 113 -4.75 2.78 -3.49
CA TYR A 113 -5.40 1.57 -3.01
C TYR A 113 -6.08 0.83 -4.14
N GLU A 114 -6.22 -0.48 -3.94
CA GLU A 114 -6.91 -1.37 -4.86
C GLU A 114 -7.75 -2.37 -4.09
N PRO A 115 -9.03 -2.52 -4.44
CA PRO A 115 -9.85 -3.63 -3.96
C PRO A 115 -9.27 -4.97 -4.45
N ILE A 116 -9.07 -5.93 -3.54
CA ILE A 116 -8.56 -7.27 -3.85
C ILE A 116 -9.62 -8.28 -3.47
N GLU A 117 -10.07 -9.12 -4.40
CA GLU A 117 -11.03 -10.18 -4.09
C GLU A 117 -10.47 -11.13 -3.01
N SER A 118 -11.34 -11.60 -2.12
CA SER A 118 -10.94 -12.37 -0.93
C SER A 118 -10.16 -13.66 -1.25
N GLU A 119 -10.38 -14.25 -2.43
CA GLU A 119 -9.72 -15.51 -2.85
C GLU A 119 -8.36 -15.31 -3.53
N LEU A 120 -7.99 -14.08 -3.88
CA LEU A 120 -6.73 -13.79 -4.57
C LEU A 120 -5.56 -13.83 -3.58
N LYS A 121 -4.51 -14.57 -3.91
CA LYS A 121 -3.23 -14.52 -3.21
C LYS A 121 -2.46 -13.28 -3.65
N VAL A 122 -1.98 -12.48 -2.72
CA VAL A 122 -1.18 -11.29 -3.06
C VAL A 122 0.29 -11.63 -2.96
N LYS A 123 1.09 -11.24 -3.95
CA LYS A 123 2.55 -11.25 -3.88
C LYS A 123 3.07 -9.83 -3.97
N PHE A 124 3.92 -9.46 -3.03
CA PHE A 124 4.71 -8.24 -3.12
C PHE A 124 5.80 -8.37 -4.19
N PRO A 125 6.27 -7.24 -4.75
CA PRO A 125 7.41 -7.29 -5.64
C PRO A 125 8.66 -7.80 -4.91
N GLU A 126 9.41 -8.64 -5.61
CA GLU A 126 10.75 -9.03 -5.18
C GLU A 126 11.66 -7.83 -5.36
N SER A 127 12.47 -7.53 -4.34
CA SER A 127 13.52 -6.52 -4.44
C SER A 127 14.43 -6.87 -5.62
N PRO A 128 14.79 -5.92 -6.49
CA PRO A 128 15.85 -6.17 -7.46
C PRO A 128 17.11 -6.56 -6.68
N LYS A 129 17.64 -7.76 -6.98
CA LYS A 129 18.94 -8.21 -6.47
C LYS A 129 20.07 -7.38 -7.06
#